data_AF-A0A538T2E6-F1
#
_entry.id   AF-A0A538T2E6-F1
#
_cell.length_a   1.000
_cell.length_b   1.000
_cell.length_c   1.000
_cell.angle_alpha   90.00
_cell.angle_beta   90.00
_cell.angle_gamma   90.00
#
_symmetry.space_group_name_H-M   'P 1'
#
loop_
_entity.id
_entity.type
_entity.pdbx_description
1 polymer ?
#
loop_
_entity_poly.entity_id
_entity_poly.type
_entity_poly.pdbx_seq_one_letter_code
_entity_poly.pdbx_strand_id
1 'polypeptide(L)' 'MPPDLESNVAERLSPEDLLEAWHLLIPEDRLESFRALSRPEAEDLFLSLGARDQGELLRALPPPERRSWMRLLAPDDCA' A
#
# COMPACT_ATOMS: atom_id res chain seq x y z
N MET A 1 31.18 19.79 -4.66
CA MET A 1 29.96 19.01 -4.95
C MET A 1 30.10 17.72 -4.17
N PRO A 2 29.32 17.47 -3.11
CA PRO A 2 29.44 16.22 -2.39
C PRO A 2 28.92 15.06 -3.28
N PRO A 3 29.59 13.91 -3.26
CA PRO A 3 29.13 12.69 -3.93
C PRO A 3 28.14 11.94 -3.03
N ASP A 4 26.91 12.47 -2.92
CA ASP A 4 25.77 11.77 -2.26
C ASP A 4 24.76 11.29 -3.32
N LEU A 5 25.28 10.73 -4.42
CA LEU A 5 24.47 10.20 -5.52
C LEU A 5 24.88 8.78 -5.91
N GLU A 6 25.51 8.06 -4.98
CA GLU A 6 25.20 6.64 -4.82
C GLU A 6 23.79 6.55 -4.26
N SER A 7 22.84 6.91 -5.12
CA SER A 7 21.47 6.46 -4.98
C SER A 7 21.57 4.98 -4.67
N ASN A 8 21.09 4.61 -3.49
CA ASN A 8 20.67 3.26 -3.26
C ASN A 8 19.55 3.00 -4.27
N VAL A 9 19.91 2.62 -5.49
CA VAL A 9 19.06 2.14 -6.58
C VAL A 9 18.58 0.73 -6.19
N ALA A 10 18.06 0.61 -4.98
CA ALA A 10 16.96 -0.28 -4.70
C ALA A 10 15.77 0.66 -4.79
N GLU A 11 15.19 0.76 -5.98
CA GLU A 11 13.98 1.54 -6.29
C GLU A 11 13.02 1.49 -5.10
N ARG A 12 12.95 2.60 -4.35
CA ARG A 12 11.93 2.75 -3.32
C ARG A 12 10.62 2.84 -4.08
N LEU A 13 9.81 1.79 -3.97
CA LEU A 13 8.47 1.79 -4.54
C LEU A 13 7.71 2.98 -3.95
N SER A 14 7.29 3.91 -4.80
CA SER A 14 6.44 5.01 -4.36
C SER A 14 4.98 4.56 -4.30
N PRO A 15 4.17 5.08 -3.36
CA PRO A 15 2.75 4.78 -3.34
C PRO A 15 2.04 5.24 -4.62
N GLU A 16 2.44 6.35 -5.22
CA GLU A 16 1.90 6.84 -6.49
C GLU A 16 2.13 5.85 -7.65
N ASP A 17 3.37 5.37 -7.84
CA ASP A 17 3.72 4.40 -8.87
C ASP A 17 2.93 3.09 -8.69
N LEU A 18 2.80 2.63 -7.44
CA LEU A 18 2.03 1.43 -7.12
C LEU A 18 0.54 1.64 -7.39
N LEU A 19 -0.02 2.83 -7.13
CA LEU A 19 -1.41 3.14 -7.42
C LEU A 19 -1.69 3.12 -8.92
N GLU A 20 -0.80 3.71 -9.72
CA GLU A 20 -0.92 3.70 -11.19
C GLU A 20 -0.85 2.28 -11.75
N ALA A 21 0.05 1.45 -11.21
CA ALA A 21 0.19 0.05 -11.61
C ALA A 21 -0.85 -0.90 -10.97
N TRP A 22 -1.62 -0.44 -9.99
CA TRP A 22 -2.43 -1.31 -9.11
C TRP A 22 -3.39 -2.24 -9.87
N HIS A 23 -4.08 -1.71 -10.88
CA HIS A 23 -5.03 -2.46 -11.69
C HIS A 23 -4.36 -3.44 -12.67
N LEU A 24 -3.07 -3.25 -12.96
CA LEU A 24 -2.26 -4.14 -13.80
C LEU A 24 -1.68 -5.31 -12.99
N LEU A 25 -1.48 -5.12 -11.67
CA LEU A 25 -0.96 -6.14 -10.78
C LEU A 25 -2.00 -7.22 -10.45
N ILE A 26 -1.52 -8.45 -10.31
CA ILE A 26 -2.31 -9.57 -9.76
C ILE A 26 -2.40 -9.48 -8.23
N PRO A 27 -3.38 -10.13 -7.58
CA PRO A 27 -3.61 -9.98 -6.14
C PRO A 27 -2.42 -10.30 -5.24
N GLU A 28 -1.60 -11.28 -5.62
CA GLU A 28 -0.37 -11.65 -4.91
C GLU A 28 0.69 -10.54 -4.98
N ASP A 29 0.96 -10.02 -6.18
CA ASP A 29 1.91 -8.92 -6.39
C ASP A 29 1.44 -7.63 -5.70
N ARG A 30 0.12 -7.36 -5.67
CA ARG A 30 -0.43 -6.20 -4.94
C ARG A 30 -0.09 -6.28 -3.46
N LEU A 31 -0.25 -7.45 -2.84
CA LEU A 31 0.06 -7.63 -1.42
C LEU A 31 1.57 -7.51 -1.16
N GLU A 32 2.40 -8.08 -2.03
CA GLU A 32 3.85 -7.99 -1.90
C GLU A 32 4.34 -6.54 -2.06
N SER A 33 3.89 -5.86 -3.11
CA SER A 33 4.20 -4.45 -3.38
C SER A 33 3.71 -3.54 -2.25
N PHE A 34 2.49 -3.77 -1.74
CA PHE A 34 1.96 -3.04 -0.61
C PHE A 34 2.79 -3.20 0.67
N ARG A 35 3.36 -4.40 0.90
CA ARG A 35 4.26 -4.68 2.03
C ARG A 35 5.67 -4.15 1.83
N ALA A 36 6.08 -3.88 0.59
CA ALA A 36 7.34 -3.25 0.27
C ALA A 36 7.34 -1.75 0.60
N LEU A 37 6.16 -1.11 0.63
CA LEU A 37 6.00 0.28 1.07
C LEU A 37 6.27 0.44 2.57
N SER A 38 6.77 1.61 2.97
CA SER A 38 6.84 1.97 4.39
C SER A 38 5.42 2.06 4.95
N ARG A 39 5.26 1.81 6.26
CA ARG A 39 3.98 1.95 6.95
C ARG A 39 3.20 3.23 6.59
N PRO A 40 3.77 4.45 6.68
CA PRO A 40 3.04 5.68 6.34
C PRO A 40 2.65 5.76 4.86
N GLU A 41 3.48 5.25 3.94
CA GLU A 41 3.20 5.26 2.50
C GLU A 41 2.09 4.27 2.14
N ALA A 42 2.12 3.08 2.75
CA ALA A 42 1.07 2.09 2.62
C ALA A 42 -0.28 2.58 3.19
N GLU A 43 -0.26 3.36 4.27
CA GLU A 43 -1.45 4.00 4.83
C GLU A 43 -2.05 5.03 3.87
N ASP A 44 -1.24 5.89 3.27
CA ASP A 44 -1.67 6.85 2.26
C ASP A 44 -2.25 6.18 1.00
N LEU A 45 -1.54 5.15 0.48
CA LEU A 45 -2.03 4.33 -0.63
C LEU A 45 -3.38 3.68 -0.29
N PHE A 46 -3.47 3.04 0.88
CA PHE A 46 -4.67 2.32 1.29
C PHE A 46 -5.90 3.24 1.37
N LEU A 47 -5.73 4.46 1.88
CA LEU A 47 -6.79 5.47 1.92
C LEU A 47 -7.13 6.03 0.53
N SER A 48 -6.18 6.00 -0.40
CA SER A 48 -6.39 6.40 -1.80
C SER A 48 -7.08 5.33 -2.64
N LEU A 49 -7.03 4.05 -2.23
CA LEU A 49 -7.74 2.95 -2.91
C LEU A 49 -9.25 3.05 -2.73
N GLY A 50 -10.01 2.60 -3.72
CA GLY A 50 -11.46 2.47 -3.60
C GLY A 50 -11.87 1.34 -2.64
N ALA A 51 -13.09 1.42 -2.07
CA ALA A 51 -13.61 0.46 -1.09
C ALA A 51 -13.53 -1.02 -1.54
N ARG A 52 -13.67 -1.29 -2.85
CA ARG A 52 -13.51 -2.64 -3.41
C ARG A 52 -12.07 -3.13 -3.28
N ASP A 53 -11.09 -2.34 -3.71
CA ASP A 53 -9.68 -2.70 -3.67
C ASP A 53 -9.15 -2.77 -2.23
N GLN A 54 -9.59 -1.86 -1.35
CA GLN A 54 -9.35 -1.95 0.09
C GLN A 54 -9.87 -3.28 0.65
N GLY A 55 -11.09 -3.70 0.27
CA GLY A 55 -11.67 -4.97 0.69
C GLY A 55 -10.89 -6.19 0.20
N GLU A 56 -10.42 -6.20 -1.04
CA GLU A 56 -9.53 -7.26 -1.57
C GLU A 56 -8.20 -7.31 -0.81
N LEU A 57 -7.59 -6.16 -0.54
CA LEU A 57 -6.33 -6.08 0.17
C LEU A 57 -6.46 -6.55 1.62
N LEU A 58 -7.51 -6.10 2.32
CA LEU A 58 -7.85 -6.59 3.65
C LEU A 58 -8.09 -8.11 3.63
N ARG A 59 -8.72 -8.65 2.57
CA ARG A 59 -8.90 -10.10 2.39
C ARG A 59 -7.58 -10.85 2.29
N ALA A 60 -6.62 -10.30 1.55
CA ALA A 60 -5.28 -10.87 1.34
C ALA A 60 -4.38 -10.76 2.58
N LEU A 61 -4.58 -9.73 3.40
CA LEU A 61 -3.82 -9.53 4.64
C LEU A 61 -4.19 -10.55 5.72
N PRO A 62 -3.21 -11.00 6.52
CA PRO A 62 -3.46 -11.92 7.61
C PRO A 62 -4.30 -11.24 8.72
N PRO A 63 -5.05 -12.05 9.51
CA PRO A 63 -5.98 -11.53 10.52
C PRO A 63 -5.42 -10.49 11.50
N PRO A 64 -4.19 -10.61 12.04
CA PRO A 64 -3.66 -9.61 12.98
C PRO A 64 -3.42 -8.25 12.33
N GLU A 65 -2.99 -8.22 11.08
CA GLU A 65 -2.72 -6.97 10.36
C GLU A 65 -4.03 -6.28 9.95
N ARG A 66 -5.02 -7.05 9.49
CA ARG A 66 -6.33 -6.52 9.05
C ARG A 66 -6.95 -5.57 10.07
N ARG A 67 -6.87 -5.89 11.36
CA ARG A 67 -7.43 -5.07 12.45
C ARG A 67 -6.76 -3.70 12.60
N SER A 68 -5.49 -3.59 12.25
CA SER A 68 -4.77 -2.32 12.25
C SER A 68 -5.15 -1.46 11.06
N TRP A 69 -5.38 -2.07 9.89
CA TRP A 69 -5.82 -1.36 8.69
C TRP A 69 -7.29 -0.94 8.74
N MET A 70 -8.19 -1.79 9.26
CA MET A 70 -9.61 -1.44 9.45
C MET A 70 -9.82 -0.27 10.42
N ARG A 71 -8.88 -0.02 11.35
CA ARG A 71 -8.94 1.13 12.26
C ARG A 71 -8.55 2.45 11.60
N LEU A 72 -7.89 2.41 10.45
CA LEU A 72 -7.54 3.60 9.68
C LEU A 72 -8.69 4.10 8.82
N LEU A 73 -9.58 3.20 8.40
CA LEU A 73 -10.83 3.59 7.76
C LEU A 73 -11.62 4.44 8.75
N ALA A 74 -11.94 5.67 8.36
CA ALA A 74 -12.76 6.55 9.19
C ALA A 74 -14.06 5.81 9.57
N PRO A 75 -14.62 6.04 10.76
CA PRO A 75 -15.83 5.35 11.20
C PRO A 75 -17.03 5.52 10.24
N ASP A 76 -17.04 6.57 9.41
CA ASP A 76 -18.06 6.81 8.38
C ASP A 76 -17.96 5.88 7.15
N ASP A 77 -16.79 5.30 6.85
CA ASP A 77 -16.58 4.40 5.70
C ASP A 77 -16.95 2.93 6.01
N CYS A 78 -17.42 2.65 7.22
CA CYS A 78 -17.86 1.32 7.66
C CYS A 78 -19.39 1.10 7.56
N ALA A 79 -20.11 2.02 6.90
CA ALA A 79 -21.59 2.07 6.85
C ALA A 79 -22.22 1.09 5.84
#